data_AF-A0A7W0S9P1-F1
#
_entry.id   AF-A0A7W0S9P1-F1
#
_cell.length_a   1.000
_cell.length_b   1.000
_cell.length_c   1.000
_cell.angle_alpha   90.00
_cell.angle_beta   90.00
_cell.angle_gamma   90.00
#
_symmetry.space_group_name_H-M   'P 1'
#
loop_
_entity.id
_entity.type
_entity.pdbx_description
1 polymer ?
#
loop_
_entity_poly.entity_id
_entity_poly.type
_entity_poly.pdbx_seq_one_letter_code
_entity_poly.pdbx_strand_id
1 'polypeptide(L)'
;MADQIRRLLDHLVADYVVRDDQRLIELDASPREPGEVIESDKRQVVRRETDRADELADAFGLGLTRAYAQRDTEPELWLDDRDAEENRTADALIGFLVSHDLAASRTEETEPDHYRYAICVDWAKLATVATEADVDLDRALGGNSG
;
A
#
# COMPACT_ATOMS: atom_id res chain seq x y z
N MET A 1 6.61 2.79 -16.91
CA MET A 1 6.95 2.06 -15.67
C MET A 1 6.28 2.75 -14.50
N ALA A 2 6.68 4.00 -14.19
CA ALA A 2 6.03 4.84 -13.17
C ALA A 2 4.50 4.95 -13.32
N ASP A 3 3.99 5.19 -14.53
CA ASP A 3 2.54 5.24 -14.79
C ASP A 3 1.77 3.97 -14.39
N GLN A 4 2.35 2.78 -14.61
CA GLN A 4 1.68 1.51 -14.33
C GLN A 4 1.63 1.22 -12.83
N ILE A 5 2.72 1.51 -12.12
CA ILE A 5 2.79 1.41 -10.66
C ILE A 5 1.82 2.41 -10.03
N ARG A 6 1.75 3.63 -10.58
CA ARG A 6 0.82 4.67 -10.10
C ARG A 6 -0.63 4.28 -10.33
N ARG A 7 -0.97 3.71 -11.49
CA ARG A 7 -2.31 3.16 -11.77
C ARG A 7 -2.69 2.04 -10.81
N LEU A 8 -1.75 1.17 -10.44
CA LEU A 8 -1.97 0.14 -9.43
C LEU A 8 -2.24 0.77 -8.05
N LEU A 9 -1.44 1.77 -7.65
CA LEU A 9 -1.62 2.48 -6.39
C LEU A 9 -2.98 3.20 -6.33
N ASP A 10 -3.36 3.90 -7.41
CA ASP A 10 -4.66 4.56 -7.53
C ASP A 10 -5.81 3.54 -7.40
N HIS A 11 -5.66 2.35 -7.99
CA HIS A 11 -6.64 1.28 -7.87
C HIS A 11 -6.75 0.73 -6.44
N LEU A 12 -5.62 0.55 -5.75
CA LEU A 12 -5.61 0.13 -4.34
C LEU A 12 -6.32 1.16 -3.45
N VAL A 13 -6.00 2.44 -3.61
CA VAL A 13 -6.64 3.52 -2.84
C VAL A 13 -8.13 3.57 -3.13
N ALA A 14 -8.55 3.43 -4.39
CA ALA A 14 -9.96 3.40 -4.76
C ALA A 14 -10.72 2.22 -4.14
N ASP A 15 -10.14 1.01 -4.15
CA ASP A 15 -10.76 -0.18 -3.54
C ASP A 15 -10.84 -0.05 -2.01
N TYR A 16 -9.83 0.54 -1.37
CA TYR A 16 -9.82 0.81 0.08
C TYR A 16 -11.00 1.67 0.50
N VAL A 17 -11.21 2.78 -0.23
CA VAL A 17 -12.30 3.73 0.03
C VAL A 17 -13.66 3.04 -0.10
N VAL A 18 -13.83 2.15 -1.08
CA VAL A 18 -15.07 1.39 -1.25
C VAL A 18 -15.32 0.41 -0.11
N ARG A 19 -14.27 -0.28 0.38
CA ARG A 19 -14.40 -1.22 1.51
C ARG A 19 -14.67 -0.51 2.83
N ASP A 20 -14.04 0.63 3.07
CA ASP A 20 -14.32 1.45 4.25
C ASP A 20 -15.76 1.99 4.24
N ASP A 21 -16.26 2.43 3.08
CA ASP A 21 -17.65 2.86 2.92
C ASP A 21 -18.65 1.74 3.27
N GLN A 22 -18.40 0.51 2.81
CA GLN A 22 -19.21 -0.65 3.17
C GLN A 22 -19.19 -0.94 4.68
N ARG A 23 -18.00 -0.90 5.30
CA ARG A 23 -17.83 -1.14 6.74
C ARG A 23 -18.56 -0.09 7.58
N LEU A 24 -18.51 1.18 7.17
CA LEU A 24 -19.22 2.26 7.83
C LEU A 24 -20.73 2.12 7.71
N ILE A 25 -21.25 1.71 6.53
CA ILE A 25 -22.69 1.43 6.36
C ILE A 25 -23.15 0.29 7.29
N GLU A 26 -22.34 -0.76 7.46
CA GLU A 26 -22.64 -1.86 8.38
C GLU A 26 -22.62 -1.43 9.85
N LEU A 27 -21.73 -0.50 10.24
CA LEU A 27 -21.69 0.07 11.60
C LEU A 27 -22.84 1.05 11.87
N ASP A 28 -23.24 1.85 10.87
CA ASP A 28 -24.29 2.90 10.96
C ASP A 28 -25.72 2.32 10.99
N ALA A 29 -25.86 1.01 10.83
CA ALA A 29 -27.12 0.30 11.12
C ALA A 29 -27.57 0.43 12.60
N SER A 30 -26.76 1.05 13.47
CA SER A 30 -27.17 1.54 14.80
C SER A 30 -27.66 3.00 14.71
N PRO A 31 -28.91 3.30 15.08
CA PRO A 31 -29.50 4.61 14.80
C PRO A 31 -28.96 5.67 15.76
N ARG A 32 -28.12 6.60 15.24
CA ARG A 32 -28.06 8.03 15.59
C ARG A 32 -26.79 8.66 14.98
N GLU A 33 -26.92 9.38 13.87
CA GLU A 33 -26.28 10.70 13.60
C GLU A 33 -26.63 11.24 12.19
N PRO A 34 -26.62 12.57 11.96
CA PRO A 34 -27.11 13.19 10.71
C PRO A 34 -26.09 13.10 9.55
N GLY A 35 -26.54 12.60 8.39
CA GLY A 35 -25.72 12.23 7.23
C GLY A 35 -24.82 13.31 6.59
N GLU A 36 -24.98 14.61 6.89
CA GLU A 36 -24.11 15.68 6.35
C GLU A 36 -22.72 15.74 7.00
N VAL A 37 -22.60 15.37 8.28
CA VAL A 37 -21.31 15.30 8.98
C VAL A 37 -20.50 14.11 8.45
N ILE A 38 -21.19 12.98 8.24
CA ILE A 38 -20.61 11.73 7.76
C ILE A 38 -20.03 11.90 6.34
N GLU A 39 -20.73 12.56 5.43
CA GLU A 39 -20.25 12.77 4.05
C GLU A 39 -19.04 13.74 3.97
N SER A 40 -18.94 14.68 4.91
CA SER A 40 -17.84 15.64 4.99
C SER A 40 -16.57 15.01 5.57
N ASP A 41 -16.70 14.22 6.64
CA ASP A 41 -15.61 13.40 7.20
C ASP A 41 -15.10 12.39 6.17
N LYS A 42 -16.00 11.71 5.45
CA LYS A 42 -15.64 10.78 4.37
C LYS A 42 -14.82 11.45 3.27
N ARG A 43 -15.27 12.59 2.75
CA ARG A 43 -14.52 13.35 1.72
C ARG A 43 -13.15 13.80 2.24
N GLN A 44 -13.00 14.06 3.53
CA GLN A 44 -11.73 14.44 4.12
C GLN A 44 -10.77 13.25 4.24
N VAL A 45 -11.26 12.07 4.60
CA VAL A 45 -10.47 10.82 4.63
C VAL A 45 -9.98 10.48 3.22
N VAL A 46 -10.88 10.45 2.22
CA VAL A 46 -10.52 10.16 0.82
C VAL A 46 -9.43 11.11 0.31
N ARG A 47 -9.56 12.41 0.60
CA ARG A 47 -8.55 13.40 0.21
C ARG A 47 -7.21 13.12 0.88
N ARG A 48 -7.19 12.91 2.20
CA ARG A 48 -5.96 12.61 2.94
C ARG A 48 -5.26 11.36 2.42
N GLU A 49 -6.01 10.30 2.14
CA GLU A 49 -5.43 9.06 1.62
C GLU A 49 -4.93 9.22 0.18
N THR A 50 -5.63 10.01 -0.65
CA THR A 50 -5.17 10.35 -2.00
C THR A 50 -3.90 11.20 -1.95
N ASP A 51 -3.88 12.24 -1.13
CA ASP A 51 -2.70 13.11 -0.93
C ASP A 51 -1.51 12.29 -0.42
N ARG A 52 -1.75 11.39 0.54
CA ARG A 52 -0.72 10.48 1.07
C ARG A 52 -0.21 9.49 0.01
N ALA A 53 -1.10 8.94 -0.82
CA ALA A 53 -0.71 8.08 -1.92
C ALA A 53 0.14 8.83 -2.95
N ASP A 54 -0.19 10.09 -3.22
CA ASP A 54 0.62 10.96 -4.07
C ASP A 54 2.02 11.20 -3.51
N GLU A 55 2.12 11.51 -2.22
CA GLU A 55 3.39 11.74 -1.52
C GLU A 55 4.28 10.49 -1.43
N LEU A 56 3.65 9.32 -1.31
CA LEU A 56 4.34 8.03 -1.13
C LEU A 56 4.48 7.22 -2.41
N ALA A 57 3.94 7.68 -3.56
CA ALA A 57 3.92 6.92 -4.81
C ALA A 57 5.33 6.48 -5.27
N ASP A 58 6.31 7.39 -5.19
CA ASP A 58 7.69 7.09 -5.57
C ASP A 58 8.32 6.06 -4.61
N ALA A 59 8.10 6.22 -3.29
CA ALA A 59 8.61 5.29 -2.28
C ALA A 59 7.97 3.90 -2.42
N PHE A 60 6.67 3.83 -2.69
CA PHE A 60 5.94 2.60 -2.98
C PHE A 60 6.53 1.89 -4.21
N GLY A 61 6.71 2.61 -5.32
CA GLY A 61 7.24 2.04 -6.54
C GLY A 61 8.68 1.53 -6.40
N LEU A 62 9.51 2.27 -5.68
CA LEU A 62 10.88 1.88 -5.36
C LEU A 62 10.90 0.61 -4.51
N GLY A 63 10.13 0.57 -3.42
CA GLY A 63 10.02 -0.58 -2.53
C GLY A 63 9.52 -1.82 -3.25
N LEU A 64 8.47 -1.68 -4.07
CA LEU A 64 7.91 -2.79 -4.82
C LEU A 64 8.88 -3.33 -5.87
N THR A 65 9.63 -2.45 -6.54
CA THR A 65 10.68 -2.84 -7.50
C THR A 65 11.82 -3.58 -6.79
N ARG A 66 12.28 -3.09 -5.63
CA ARG A 66 13.31 -3.75 -4.81
C ARG A 66 12.85 -5.14 -4.38
N ALA A 67 11.67 -5.24 -3.78
CA ALA A 67 11.08 -6.52 -3.37
C ALA A 67 10.95 -7.50 -4.56
N TYR A 68 10.50 -7.01 -5.71
CA TYR A 68 10.32 -7.83 -6.91
C TYR A 68 11.66 -8.35 -7.45
N ALA A 69 12.71 -7.52 -7.44
CA ALA A 69 14.04 -7.90 -7.94
C ALA A 69 14.72 -8.98 -7.09
N GLN A 70 14.47 -8.99 -5.77
CA GLN A 70 15.07 -9.97 -4.85
C GLN A 70 14.17 -11.18 -4.53
N ARG A 71 12.92 -11.22 -5.02
CA ARG A 71 11.89 -12.20 -4.62
C ARG A 71 12.33 -13.67 -4.66
N ASP A 72 13.20 -14.04 -5.61
CA ASP A 72 13.67 -15.41 -5.81
C ASP A 72 14.82 -15.79 -4.86
N THR A 73 15.52 -14.79 -4.30
CA THR A 73 16.68 -14.98 -3.40
C THR A 73 16.31 -14.69 -1.95
N GLU A 74 15.58 -13.61 -1.70
CA GLU A 74 15.13 -13.17 -0.39
C GLU A 74 13.69 -12.64 -0.49
N PRO A 75 12.69 -13.44 -0.07
CA PRO A 75 11.28 -13.08 -0.27
C PRO A 75 10.80 -11.96 0.66
N GLU A 76 11.55 -11.68 1.74
CA GLU A 76 11.25 -10.63 2.70
C GLU A 76 12.12 -9.41 2.40
N LEU A 77 11.49 -8.26 2.17
CA LEU A 77 12.19 -6.98 2.07
C LEU A 77 12.39 -6.42 3.47
N TRP A 78 13.63 -6.26 3.90
CA TRP A 78 14.00 -5.65 5.17
C TRP A 78 14.21 -4.13 5.01
N LEU A 79 13.58 -3.34 5.88
CA LEU A 79 13.65 -1.88 5.90
C LEU A 79 13.90 -1.38 7.33
N ASP A 80 14.82 -0.44 7.50
CA ASP A 80 15.26 0.09 8.80
C ASP A 80 14.67 1.50 9.03
N ASP A 81 14.02 1.72 10.18
CA ASP A 81 13.39 3.02 10.48
C ASP A 81 14.39 4.17 10.61
N ARG A 82 15.66 3.85 10.91
CA ARG A 82 16.75 4.83 11.06
C ARG A 82 17.14 5.47 9.74
N ASP A 83 16.90 4.80 8.62
CA ASP A 83 17.09 5.37 7.29
C ASP A 83 15.79 6.03 6.82
N ALA A 84 15.85 7.33 6.51
CA ALA A 84 14.64 8.09 6.16
C ALA A 84 14.00 7.63 4.84
N GLU A 85 14.76 7.05 3.91
CA GLU A 85 14.23 6.51 2.66
C GLU A 85 13.59 5.13 2.91
N GLU A 86 14.25 4.26 3.67
CA GLU A 86 13.71 2.95 4.03
C GLU A 86 12.46 3.07 4.90
N ASN A 87 12.45 4.00 5.87
CA ASN A 87 11.28 4.26 6.71
C ASN A 87 10.07 4.72 5.89
N ARG A 88 10.26 5.64 4.94
CA ARG A 88 9.17 6.07 4.03
C ARG A 88 8.69 4.92 3.14
N THR A 89 9.62 4.10 2.67
CA THR A 89 9.29 2.92 1.87
C THR A 89 8.48 1.91 2.69
N ALA A 90 8.84 1.72 3.96
CA ALA A 90 8.13 0.86 4.89
C ALA A 90 6.72 1.38 5.16
N ASP A 91 6.58 2.68 5.45
CA ASP A 91 5.28 3.33 5.64
C ASP A 91 4.36 3.17 4.42
N ALA A 92 4.91 3.35 3.21
CA ALA A 92 4.17 3.17 1.97
C ALA A 92 3.73 1.71 1.76
N LEU A 93 4.64 0.75 1.89
CA LEU A 93 4.33 -0.66 1.65
C LEU A 93 3.39 -1.23 2.73
N ILE A 94 3.58 -0.87 3.99
CA ILE A 94 2.68 -1.27 5.08
C ILE A 94 1.30 -0.63 4.87
N GLY A 95 1.26 0.67 4.59
CA GLY A 95 0.03 1.41 4.38
C GLY A 95 -0.83 0.85 3.24
N PHE A 96 -0.22 0.56 2.08
CA PHE A 96 -0.96 0.17 0.87
C PHE A 96 -1.03 -1.32 0.59
N LEU A 97 -0.08 -2.15 1.07
CA LEU A 97 -0.13 -3.60 0.84
C LEU A 97 -0.66 -4.36 2.05
N VAL A 98 -0.16 -4.09 3.24
CA VAL A 98 -0.55 -4.85 4.44
C VAL A 98 -2.00 -4.54 4.82
N SER A 99 -2.42 -3.27 4.75
CA SER A 99 -3.82 -2.89 4.98
C SER A 99 -4.81 -3.55 4.00
N HIS A 100 -4.32 -3.96 2.83
CA HIS A 100 -5.11 -4.63 1.78
C HIS A 100 -4.98 -6.15 1.78
N ASP A 101 -4.30 -6.75 2.75
CA ASP A 101 -4.02 -8.19 2.81
C ASP A 101 -3.16 -8.70 1.62
N LEU A 102 -2.41 -7.79 0.98
CA LEU A 102 -1.51 -8.05 -0.15
C LEU A 102 -0.05 -8.25 0.28
N ALA A 103 0.27 -7.99 1.53
CA ALA A 103 1.57 -8.28 2.13
C ALA A 103 1.41 -8.63 3.61
N ALA A 104 2.39 -9.36 4.14
CA ALA A 104 2.57 -9.53 5.57
C ALA A 104 3.77 -8.68 6.02
N SER A 105 3.62 -8.00 7.17
CA SER A 105 4.73 -7.30 7.83
C SER A 105 5.08 -7.94 9.16
N ARG A 106 6.37 -8.05 9.45
CA ARG A 106 6.89 -8.36 10.77
C ARG A 106 7.83 -7.25 11.20
N THR A 107 7.77 -6.89 12.48
CA THR A 107 8.67 -5.89 13.07
C THR A 107 9.64 -6.58 14.01
N GLU A 108 10.90 -6.14 13.97
CA GLU A 108 11.95 -6.55 14.89
C GLU A 108 12.58 -5.30 15.51
N GLU A 109 12.61 -5.22 16.84
CA GLU A 109 13.31 -4.14 17.54
C GLU A 109 14.81 -4.40 17.49
N THR A 110 15.58 -3.43 17.00
CA THR A 110 17.04 -3.55 16.86
C THR A 110 17.80 -2.76 17.90
N GLU A 111 17.29 -1.58 18.26
CA GLU A 111 17.77 -0.70 19.32
C GLU A 111 16.55 -0.07 20.00
N PRO A 112 16.68 0.53 21.21
CA PRO A 112 15.58 1.23 21.84
C PRO A 112 14.98 2.28 20.90
N ASP A 113 13.66 2.23 20.70
CA ASP A 113 12.91 3.09 19.77
C ASP A 113 13.29 2.95 18.27
N HIS A 114 14.00 1.87 17.89
CA HIS A 114 14.37 1.58 16.50
C HIS A 114 13.96 0.17 16.05
N TYR A 115 13.38 0.11 14.87
CA TYR A 115 12.67 -1.04 14.34
C TYR A 115 13.10 -1.34 12.91
N ARG A 116 13.20 -2.65 12.63
CA ARG A 116 13.26 -3.17 11.27
C ARG A 116 11.95 -3.80 10.88
N TYR A 117 11.51 -3.52 9.68
CA TYR A 117 10.31 -4.06 9.08
C TYR A 117 10.71 -5.08 8.02
N ALA A 118 10.30 -6.33 8.21
CA ALA A 118 10.32 -7.35 7.17
C ALA A 118 8.97 -7.37 6.47
N ILE A 119 8.96 -7.09 5.17
CA ILE A 119 7.74 -7.05 4.35
C ILE A 119 7.79 -8.19 3.34
N CYS A 120 6.83 -9.10 3.43
CA CYS A 120 6.66 -10.22 2.51
C CYS A 120 5.44 -9.95 1.62
N VAL A 121 5.69 -9.70 0.33
CA VAL A 121 4.63 -9.37 -0.64
C VAL A 121 3.99 -10.65 -1.18
N ASP A 122 2.65 -10.73 -1.15
CA ASP A 122 1.91 -11.79 -1.82
C ASP A 122 1.77 -11.46 -3.30
N TRP A 123 2.77 -11.87 -4.08
CA TRP A 123 2.82 -11.61 -5.52
C TRP A 123 1.64 -12.21 -6.28
N ALA A 124 1.04 -13.30 -5.80
CA ALA A 124 -0.11 -13.92 -6.46
C ALA A 124 -1.37 -13.07 -6.30
N LYS A 125 -1.64 -12.58 -5.08
CA LYS A 125 -2.74 -11.64 -4.85
C LYS A 125 -2.50 -10.30 -5.55
N LEU A 126 -1.27 -9.77 -5.46
CA LEU A 126 -0.93 -8.51 -6.11
C LEU A 126 -1.07 -8.58 -7.64
N ALA A 127 -0.70 -9.72 -8.26
CA ALA A 127 -0.92 -9.94 -9.70
C ALA A 127 -2.41 -9.98 -10.07
N THR A 128 -3.25 -10.51 -9.18
CA THR A 128 -4.71 -10.50 -9.38
C THR A 128 -5.24 -9.07 -9.40
N VAL A 129 -4.87 -8.27 -8.39
CA VAL A 129 -5.27 -6.85 -8.31
C VAL A 129 -4.71 -6.05 -9.48
N ALA A 130 -3.47 -6.30 -9.88
CA ALA A 130 -2.88 -5.66 -11.06
C ALA A 130 -3.66 -5.98 -12.34
N THR A 131 -4.13 -7.22 -12.49
CA THR A 131 -4.98 -7.63 -13.62
C THR A 131 -6.32 -6.89 -13.62
N GLU A 132 -6.95 -6.74 -12.45
CA GLU A 132 -8.19 -5.96 -12.29
C GLU A 132 -7.99 -4.47 -12.63
N ALA A 133 -6.80 -3.94 -12.33
CA ALA A 133 -6.39 -2.59 -12.69
C ALA A 133 -5.92 -2.43 -14.16
N ASP A 134 -5.91 -3.51 -14.96
CA ASP A 134 -5.36 -3.52 -16.33
C ASP A 134 -3.87 -3.10 -16.36
N VAL A 135 -3.11 -3.58 -15.37
CA VAL A 135 -1.68 -3.35 -15.17
C VAL A 135 -0.91 -4.67 -15.34
N ASP A 136 0.05 -4.67 -16.26
CA ASP A 136 1.03 -5.75 -16.38
C ASP A 136 2.16 -5.55 -15.35
N LEU A 137 2.06 -6.28 -14.23
CA LEU A 137 2.96 -6.16 -13.09
C LEU A 137 4.41 -6.54 -13.45
N ASP A 138 4.58 -7.58 -14.28
CA ASP A 138 5.89 -8.09 -14.68
C ASP A 138 6.60 -7.06 -15.57
N ARG A 139 5.86 -6.47 -16.52
CA ARG A 139 6.38 -5.36 -17.34
C ARG A 139 6.63 -4.09 -16.51
N ALA A 140 5.79 -3.83 -15.51
CA ALA A 140 5.91 -2.65 -14.66
C ALA A 140 7.08 -2.71 -13.68
N LEU A 141 7.52 -3.91 -13.27
CA LEU A 141 8.58 -4.08 -12.26
C LEU A 141 9.86 -4.72 -12.84
N GLY A 142 9.73 -5.59 -13.84
CA GLY A 142 10.82 -6.34 -14.48
C GLY A 142 11.48 -5.64 -15.68
N GLY A 143 11.06 -4.42 -16.02
CA GLY A 143 11.55 -3.63 -17.16
C GLY A 143 13.04 -3.26 -17.16
N ASN A 144 13.86 -3.81 -16.26
CA ASN A 144 15.32 -3.69 -16.26
C ASN A 144 16.04 -4.85 -16.96
N SER A 145 15.33 -5.65 -17.77
CA SER A 145 15.93 -6.66 -18.66
C SER A 145 15.95 -6.13 -20.10
N GLY A 146 16.93 -5.29 -20.41
CA GLY A 146 17.22 -4.78 -21.76
C GLY A 146 18.69 -4.43 -21.90
#